data_AF-A0A7Y6CEN3-F1
#
_entry.id   AF-A0A7Y6CEN3-F1
#
_cell.length_a   1.000
_cell.length_b   1.000
_cell.length_c   1.000
_cell.angle_alpha   90.00
_cell.angle_beta   90.00
_cell.angle_gamma   90.00
#
_symmetry.space_group_name_H-M   'P 1'
#
loop_
_entity.id
_entity.type
_entity.pdbx_description
1 polymer ?
#
loop_
_entity_poly.entity_id
_entity_poly.type
_entity_poly.pdbx_seq_one_letter_code
_entity_poly.pdbx_strand_id
1 'polypeptide(L)'
;QARAVANGLRADVVFLSTGDDMNLLVDAGLVDSNWSRQAFKGIAADTVVVFAVRNGNPKHIKGWNDLIRRGVQVITPNPFSSGSAKWNILAAYGAQRRLGKTDKQATAYVQELFKHVVSQDTSGRNATNTFLGGKGDVLITYESEALNARLNGQDIQYVIPRQSMLIELPIAVLKNSSNKDVANRFIRFVKAPAAQDLFAQFGFRPVNAKVAKKYADKFPARPGIFTIDDKIIGGWRHADDVWFDPNKGRMVQIERAVGGPTSG
;
A
#
# COMPACT_ATOMS: atom_id res chain seq x y z
N GLN A 1 -0.25 -13.69 -0.09
CA GLN A 1 -1.44 -14.29 -0.75
C GLN A 1 -1.13 -14.77 -2.16
N ALA A 2 -0.60 -13.93 -3.06
CA ALA A 2 -0.27 -14.33 -4.43
C ALA A 2 0.64 -15.57 -4.51
N ARG A 3 1.67 -15.66 -3.67
CA ARG A 3 2.52 -16.87 -3.56
C ARG A 3 1.73 -18.15 -3.25
N ALA A 4 0.73 -18.09 -2.37
CA ALA A 4 -0.09 -19.27 -2.06
C ALA A 4 -0.93 -19.71 -3.27
N VAL A 5 -1.49 -18.74 -4.01
CA VAL A 5 -2.22 -19.00 -5.26
C VAL A 5 -1.29 -19.59 -6.33
N ALA A 6 -0.08 -19.03 -6.49
CA ALA A 6 0.93 -19.57 -7.39
C ALA A 6 1.33 -21.02 -7.03
N ASN A 7 1.30 -21.36 -5.74
CA ASN A 7 1.60 -22.69 -5.21
C ASN A 7 0.37 -23.61 -5.13
N GLY A 8 -0.73 -23.28 -5.80
CA GLY A 8 -1.89 -24.18 -5.97
C GLY A 8 -3.07 -23.92 -5.04
N LEU A 9 -3.07 -22.87 -4.22
CA LEU A 9 -4.28 -22.46 -3.50
C LEU A 9 -5.38 -22.10 -4.51
N ARG A 10 -6.51 -22.81 -4.44
CA ARG A 10 -7.64 -22.58 -5.33
C ARG A 10 -8.29 -21.23 -5.06
N ALA A 11 -8.41 -20.43 -6.11
CA ALA A 11 -9.16 -19.17 -6.13
C ALA A 11 -9.80 -18.96 -7.51
N ASP A 12 -10.83 -18.13 -7.58
CA ASP A 12 -11.45 -17.72 -8.85
C ASP A 12 -11.03 -16.29 -9.24
N VAL A 13 -10.89 -15.42 -8.24
CA VAL A 13 -10.53 -14.01 -8.36
C VAL A 13 -9.47 -13.70 -7.32
N VAL A 14 -8.50 -12.87 -7.70
CA VAL A 14 -7.52 -12.27 -6.80
C VAL A 14 -7.75 -10.77 -6.73
N PHE A 15 -7.82 -10.23 -5.52
CA PHE A 15 -7.81 -8.80 -5.22
C PHE A 15 -6.60 -8.54 -4.32
N LEU A 16 -5.59 -7.88 -4.87
CA LEU A 16 -4.25 -7.87 -4.29
C LEU A 16 -3.83 -6.46 -3.92
N SER A 17 -2.83 -6.38 -3.04
CA SER A 17 -2.34 -5.10 -2.57
C SER A 17 -1.44 -4.40 -3.58
N THR A 18 -0.73 -5.14 -4.43
CA THR A 18 0.32 -4.59 -5.30
C THR A 18 0.21 -5.15 -6.72
N GLY A 19 0.69 -4.38 -7.69
CA GLY A 19 0.89 -4.89 -9.05
C GLY A 19 2.05 -5.88 -9.16
N ASP A 20 2.97 -5.88 -8.19
CA ASP A 20 4.01 -6.90 -8.07
C ASP A 20 3.43 -8.30 -7.76
N ASP A 21 2.51 -8.39 -6.78
CA ASP A 21 1.76 -9.62 -6.51
C ASP A 21 0.99 -10.10 -7.77
N MET A 22 0.53 -9.15 -8.60
CA MET A 22 -0.11 -9.48 -9.86
C MET A 22 0.89 -9.96 -10.92
N ASN A 23 2.07 -9.35 -11.02
CA ASN A 23 3.15 -9.80 -11.91
C ASN A 23 3.58 -11.24 -11.59
N LEU A 24 3.69 -11.59 -10.31
CA LEU A 24 3.98 -12.96 -9.88
C LEU A 24 2.97 -13.96 -10.47
N LEU A 25 1.67 -13.64 -10.44
CA LEU A 25 0.63 -14.51 -10.98
C LEU A 25 0.58 -14.51 -12.51
N VAL A 26 0.97 -13.41 -13.16
CA VAL A 26 1.14 -13.35 -14.62
C VAL A 26 2.31 -14.25 -15.05
N ASP A 27 3.44 -14.15 -14.36
CA ASP A 27 4.66 -14.91 -14.66
C ASP A 27 4.45 -16.42 -14.40
N ALA A 28 3.64 -16.77 -13.39
CA ALA A 28 3.17 -18.15 -13.15
C ALA A 28 2.11 -18.63 -14.17
N GLY A 29 1.72 -17.79 -15.15
CA GLY A 29 0.71 -18.13 -16.15
C GLY A 29 -0.73 -18.20 -15.64
N LEU A 30 -0.99 -17.81 -14.38
CA LEU A 30 -2.30 -17.90 -13.73
C LEU A 30 -3.19 -16.68 -13.99
N VAL A 31 -2.61 -15.52 -14.31
CA VAL A 31 -3.33 -14.30 -14.73
C VAL A 31 -2.95 -13.94 -16.16
N ASP A 32 -3.89 -13.33 -16.91
CA ASP A 32 -3.61 -12.85 -18.26
C ASP A 32 -2.64 -11.67 -18.24
N SER A 33 -1.63 -11.66 -19.12
CA SER A 33 -0.66 -10.55 -19.19
C SER A 33 -1.30 -9.21 -19.56
N ASN A 34 -2.49 -9.23 -20.14
CA ASN A 34 -3.30 -8.04 -20.47
C ASN A 34 -4.35 -7.72 -19.40
N TRP A 35 -4.25 -8.25 -18.17
CA TRP A 35 -5.22 -7.96 -17.09
C TRP A 35 -5.44 -6.46 -16.87
N SER A 36 -4.40 -5.64 -17.07
CA SER A 36 -4.43 -4.19 -16.94
C SER A 36 -5.09 -3.46 -18.12
N ARG A 37 -5.47 -4.14 -19.21
CA ARG A 37 -6.25 -3.54 -20.32
C ARG A 37 -7.75 -3.45 -20.02
N GLN A 38 -8.19 -4.04 -18.91
CA GLN A 38 -9.59 -3.94 -18.48
C GLN A 38 -9.93 -2.52 -18.03
N ALA A 39 -11.23 -2.23 -17.89
CA ALA A 39 -11.72 -0.96 -17.33
C ALA A 39 -10.98 -0.60 -16.03
N PHE A 40 -10.66 0.69 -15.87
CA PHE A 40 -9.87 1.25 -14.76
C PHE A 40 -8.50 0.58 -14.60
N LYS A 41 -7.87 0.17 -15.70
CA LYS A 41 -6.56 -0.49 -15.72
C LYS A 41 -6.47 -1.78 -14.88
N GLY A 42 -7.60 -2.46 -14.66
CA GLY A 42 -7.64 -3.62 -13.77
C GLY A 42 -7.62 -3.28 -12.28
N ILE A 43 -7.76 -2.01 -11.91
CA ILE A 43 -7.82 -1.55 -10.52
C ILE A 43 -9.27 -1.59 -10.02
N ALA A 44 -9.46 -2.13 -8.81
CA ALA A 44 -10.77 -2.19 -8.16
C ALA A 44 -11.08 -0.95 -7.35
N ALA A 45 -10.08 -0.45 -6.61
CA ALA A 45 -10.20 0.76 -5.80
C ALA A 45 -8.81 1.35 -5.52
N ASP A 46 -8.80 2.64 -5.19
CA ASP A 46 -7.60 3.36 -4.79
C ASP A 46 -7.60 3.64 -3.29
N THR A 47 -6.44 3.98 -2.76
CA THR A 47 -6.25 4.56 -1.42
C THR A 47 -4.95 5.37 -1.44
N VAL A 48 -4.52 5.95 -0.32
CA VAL A 48 -3.24 6.67 -0.24
C VAL A 48 -2.49 6.28 1.02
N VAL A 49 -1.16 6.43 0.99
CA VAL A 49 -0.36 6.30 2.21
C VAL A 49 -0.67 7.45 3.17
N VAL A 50 -0.90 7.12 4.43
CA VAL A 50 -1.19 8.08 5.52
C VAL A 50 -0.40 7.72 6.76
N PHE A 51 -0.35 8.65 7.70
CA PHE A 51 0.16 8.44 9.04
C PHE A 51 -1.01 8.40 10.01
N ALA A 52 -1.36 7.21 10.48
CA ALA A 52 -2.22 7.08 11.64
C ALA A 52 -1.45 7.51 12.89
N VAL A 53 -2.05 8.39 13.69
CA VAL A 53 -1.46 9.00 14.88
C VAL A 53 -2.38 8.83 16.08
N ARG A 54 -1.81 8.90 17.29
CA ARG A 54 -2.57 8.90 18.54
C ARG A 54 -3.50 10.12 18.61
N ASN A 55 -4.57 10.00 19.39
CA ASN A 55 -5.52 11.11 19.60
C ASN A 55 -4.78 12.37 20.09
N GLY A 56 -5.10 13.51 19.48
CA GLY A 56 -4.45 14.79 19.72
C GLY A 56 -3.11 14.97 19.01
N ASN A 57 -2.60 13.93 18.34
CA ASN A 57 -1.31 13.92 17.66
C ASN A 57 -0.16 14.46 18.56
N PRO A 58 0.15 13.80 19.69
CA PRO A 58 1.05 14.31 20.73
C PRO A 58 2.50 14.49 20.25
N LYS A 59 2.91 13.76 19.20
CA LYS A 59 4.21 13.95 18.57
C LYS A 59 4.20 15.06 17.51
N HIS A 60 3.05 15.67 17.21
CA HIS A 60 2.90 16.68 16.15
C HIS A 60 3.39 16.20 14.77
N ILE A 61 3.06 14.96 14.40
CA ILE A 61 3.44 14.41 13.10
C ILE A 61 2.64 15.11 12.01
N LYS A 62 3.34 15.72 11.04
CA LYS A 62 2.74 16.41 9.88
C LYS A 62 3.30 15.89 8.55
N GLY A 63 4.52 15.36 8.56
CA GLY A 63 5.22 14.90 7.37
C GLY A 63 6.32 13.88 7.64
N TRP A 64 6.96 13.44 6.57
CA TRP A 64 8.01 12.41 6.58
C TRP A 64 9.19 12.74 7.50
N ASN A 65 9.62 14.00 7.57
CA ASN A 65 10.74 14.39 8.45
C ASN A 65 10.41 14.22 9.94
N ASP A 66 9.13 14.22 10.31
CA ASP A 66 8.74 14.03 11.70
C ASP A 66 8.94 12.60 12.18
N LEU A 67 8.90 11.63 11.26
CA LEU A 67 9.00 10.20 11.57
C LEU A 67 10.40 9.78 12.03
N ILE A 68 11.42 10.56 11.67
CA ILE A 68 12.83 10.32 12.03
C ILE A 68 13.31 11.20 13.20
N ARG A 69 12.38 11.88 13.90
CA ARG A 69 12.75 12.64 15.09
C ARG A 69 13.05 11.68 16.24
N ARG A 70 14.06 12.02 17.04
CA ARG A 70 14.43 11.26 18.24
C ARG A 70 13.19 10.99 19.12
N GLY A 71 13.01 9.74 19.51
CA GLY A 71 11.91 9.33 20.38
C GLY A 71 10.55 9.23 19.70
N VAL A 72 10.50 9.25 18.37
CA VAL A 72 9.32 8.82 17.60
C VAL A 72 9.47 7.34 17.27
N GLN A 73 8.46 6.56 17.64
CA GLN A 73 8.35 5.13 17.35
C GLN A 73 7.38 4.89 16.20
N VAL A 74 7.86 4.29 15.12
CA VAL A 74 7.11 4.05 13.89
C VAL A 74 6.65 2.59 13.83
N ILE A 75 5.43 2.38 13.37
CA ILE A 75 4.94 1.06 12.95
C ILE A 75 4.75 1.08 11.44
N THR A 76 5.26 0.04 10.78
CA THR A 76 4.99 -0.29 9.38
C THR A 76 5.11 -1.81 9.25
N PRO A 77 4.29 -2.51 8.45
CA PRO A 77 4.42 -3.96 8.31
C PRO A 77 5.75 -4.38 7.64
N ASN A 78 6.02 -5.68 7.62
CA ASN A 78 7.23 -6.28 7.03
C ASN A 78 7.21 -6.23 5.47
N PRO A 79 8.25 -5.69 4.80
CA PRO A 79 8.35 -5.60 3.33
C PRO A 79 8.35 -6.92 2.58
N PHE A 80 8.74 -8.01 3.22
CA PHE A 80 8.89 -9.32 2.59
C PHE A 80 7.59 -10.16 2.61
N SER A 81 6.61 -9.76 3.42
CA SER A 81 5.29 -10.42 3.50
C SER A 81 4.09 -9.51 3.21
N SER A 82 4.25 -8.18 3.32
CA SER A 82 3.14 -7.23 3.21
C SER A 82 3.27 -6.27 2.03
N GLY A 83 2.26 -6.24 1.16
CA GLY A 83 2.15 -5.20 0.12
C GLY A 83 2.04 -3.78 0.68
N SER A 84 1.48 -3.62 1.89
CA SER A 84 1.40 -2.33 2.57
C SER A 84 2.76 -1.77 2.92
N ALA A 85 3.69 -2.64 3.30
CA ALA A 85 5.06 -2.23 3.56
C ALA A 85 5.73 -1.72 2.28
N LYS A 86 5.54 -2.43 1.15
CA LYS A 86 6.08 -1.99 -0.15
C LYS A 86 5.60 -0.58 -0.52
N TRP A 87 4.30 -0.31 -0.40
CA TRP A 87 3.75 1.04 -0.63
C TRP A 87 4.30 2.09 0.33
N ASN A 88 4.38 1.78 1.63
CA ASN A 88 4.90 2.69 2.65
C ASN A 88 6.35 3.09 2.36
N ILE A 89 7.18 2.13 1.96
CA ILE A 89 8.61 2.32 1.64
C ILE A 89 8.77 3.16 0.37
N LEU A 90 8.03 2.83 -0.69
CA LEU A 90 8.07 3.60 -1.93
C LEU A 90 7.53 5.02 -1.73
N ALA A 91 6.53 5.21 -0.87
CA ALA A 91 6.03 6.53 -0.51
C ALA A 91 7.08 7.34 0.27
N ALA A 92 7.77 6.72 1.23
CA ALA A 92 8.85 7.33 1.98
C ALA A 92 10.00 7.78 1.05
N TYR A 93 10.49 6.87 0.20
CA TYR A 93 11.54 7.15 -0.78
C TYR A 93 11.10 8.23 -1.79
N GLY A 94 9.94 8.04 -2.42
CA GLY A 94 9.42 8.93 -3.45
C GLY A 94 9.16 10.34 -2.92
N ALA A 95 8.70 10.47 -1.67
CA ALA A 95 8.52 11.77 -1.03
C ALA A 95 9.83 12.55 -0.93
N GLN A 96 10.93 11.88 -0.56
CA GLN A 96 12.25 12.51 -0.50
C GLN A 96 12.76 12.93 -1.88
N ARG A 97 12.57 12.08 -2.89
CA ARG A 97 12.96 12.38 -4.28
C ARG A 97 12.16 13.57 -4.85
N ARG A 98 10.85 13.65 -4.52
CA ARG A 98 9.99 14.80 -4.87
C ARG A 98 10.40 16.11 -4.19
N LEU A 99 11.14 16.04 -3.08
CA LEU A 99 11.75 17.20 -2.42
C LEU A 99 13.14 17.54 -2.99
N GLY A 100 13.55 16.93 -4.11
CA GLY A 100 14.82 17.20 -4.78
C GLY A 100 16.03 16.47 -4.20
N LYS A 101 15.84 15.58 -3.21
CA LYS A 101 16.94 14.75 -2.69
C LYS A 101 17.42 13.77 -3.75
N THR A 102 18.72 13.49 -3.79
CA THR A 102 19.31 12.46 -4.68
C THR A 102 18.83 11.06 -4.31
N ASP A 103 19.03 10.08 -5.21
CA ASP A 103 18.71 8.67 -4.93
C ASP A 103 19.39 8.15 -3.64
N LYS A 104 20.68 8.49 -3.48
CA LYS A 104 21.46 8.17 -2.29
C LYS A 104 20.85 8.79 -1.03
N GLN A 105 20.49 10.07 -1.07
CA GLN A 105 19.90 10.77 0.07
C GLN A 105 18.50 10.24 0.43
N ALA A 106 17.68 9.90 -0.56
CA ALA A 106 16.35 9.35 -0.34
C ALA A 106 16.42 7.93 0.23
N THR A 107 17.35 7.09 -0.26
CA THR A 107 17.60 5.75 0.29
C THR A 107 18.12 5.84 1.73
N ALA A 108 19.05 6.77 2.01
CA ALA A 108 19.53 7.01 3.36
C ALA A 108 18.42 7.45 4.32
N TYR A 109 17.45 8.23 3.85
CA TYR A 109 16.27 8.57 4.64
C TYR A 109 15.41 7.35 4.97
N VAL A 110 15.19 6.43 4.01
CA VAL A 110 14.46 5.17 4.30
C VAL A 110 15.22 4.35 5.35
N GLN A 111 16.54 4.23 5.20
CA GLN A 111 17.35 3.53 6.21
C GLN A 111 17.23 4.19 7.60
N GLU A 112 17.26 5.52 7.67
CA GLU A 112 17.07 6.24 8.93
C GLU A 112 15.66 6.01 9.51
N LEU A 113 14.62 6.08 8.68
CA LEU A 113 13.25 5.77 9.07
C LEU A 113 13.14 4.37 9.70
N PHE A 114 13.81 3.37 9.12
CA PHE A 114 13.76 2.00 9.62
C PHE A 114 14.46 1.81 10.98
N LYS A 115 15.37 2.71 11.39
CA LYS A 115 15.89 2.72 12.78
C LYS A 115 14.83 3.14 13.80
N HIS A 116 13.78 3.84 13.38
CA HIS A 116 12.67 4.24 14.23
C HIS A 116 11.53 3.21 14.25
N VAL A 117 11.60 2.16 13.42
CA VAL A 117 10.54 1.15 13.31
C VAL A 117 10.62 0.19 14.50
N VAL A 118 9.54 0.15 15.29
CA VAL A 118 9.46 -0.68 16.51
C VAL A 118 8.64 -1.96 16.30
N SER A 119 7.92 -2.09 15.19
CA SER A 119 7.13 -3.27 14.85
C SER A 119 7.05 -3.44 13.33
N GLN A 120 7.24 -4.68 12.87
CA GLN A 120 7.12 -5.10 11.48
C GLN A 120 6.21 -6.32 11.35
N ASP A 121 4.93 -6.12 11.60
CA ASP A 121 3.92 -7.18 11.53
C ASP A 121 3.74 -7.72 10.10
N THR A 122 3.28 -8.96 9.97
CA THR A 122 3.20 -9.69 8.68
C THR A 122 2.19 -9.12 7.67
N SER A 123 1.33 -8.18 8.10
CA SER A 123 0.35 -7.53 7.22
C SER A 123 -0.01 -6.14 7.73
N GLY A 124 -0.52 -5.28 6.83
CA GLY A 124 -1.02 -3.95 7.22
C GLY A 124 -2.14 -3.98 8.27
N ARG A 125 -3.01 -5.00 8.22
CA ARG A 125 -4.05 -5.21 9.23
C ARG A 125 -3.46 -5.57 10.59
N ASN A 126 -2.46 -6.46 10.63
CA ASN A 126 -1.78 -6.81 11.87
C ASN A 126 -1.03 -5.60 12.46
N ALA A 127 -0.36 -4.81 11.61
CA ALA A 127 0.28 -3.55 12.03
C ALA A 127 -0.74 -2.55 12.61
N THR A 128 -1.94 -2.48 12.04
CA THR A 128 -3.04 -1.66 12.57
C THR A 128 -3.49 -2.15 13.93
N ASN A 129 -3.68 -3.46 14.12
CA ASN A 129 -4.04 -4.04 15.41
C ASN A 129 -2.95 -3.78 16.47
N THR A 130 -1.68 -3.93 16.11
CA THR A 130 -0.54 -3.63 16.99
C THR A 130 -0.51 -2.15 17.40
N PHE A 131 -0.78 -1.24 16.47
CA PHE A 131 -0.90 0.19 16.78
C PHE A 131 -2.09 0.45 17.72
N LEU A 132 -3.28 -0.09 17.43
CA LEU A 132 -4.47 0.07 18.27
C LEU A 132 -4.27 -0.55 19.67
N GLY A 133 -3.48 -1.62 19.79
CA GLY A 133 -3.08 -2.22 21.06
C GLY A 133 -2.10 -1.39 21.91
N GLY A 134 -1.72 -0.19 21.45
CA GLY A 134 -0.96 0.78 22.24
C GLY A 134 0.53 0.88 21.91
N LYS A 135 1.05 0.10 20.95
CA LYS A 135 2.46 0.17 20.54
C LYS A 135 2.70 1.31 19.54
N GLY A 136 3.82 2.01 19.67
CA GLY A 136 4.26 3.04 18.73
C GLY A 136 3.47 4.35 18.77
N ASP A 137 4.07 5.40 18.22
CA ASP A 137 3.51 6.76 18.18
C ASP A 137 2.74 7.04 16.89
N VAL A 138 3.20 6.43 15.79
CA VAL A 138 2.68 6.63 14.44
C VAL A 138 2.73 5.33 13.65
N LEU A 139 1.67 5.05 12.92
CA LEU A 139 1.56 3.93 11.99
C LEU A 139 1.52 4.48 10.56
N ILE A 140 2.45 4.03 9.71
CA ILE A 140 2.35 4.26 8.27
C ILE A 140 1.41 3.20 7.70
N THR A 141 0.27 3.61 7.13
CA THR A 141 -0.78 2.69 6.67
C THR A 141 -1.57 3.30 5.51
N TYR A 142 -2.63 2.63 5.10
CA TYR A 142 -3.55 3.08 4.07
C TYR A 142 -4.63 3.98 4.67
N GLU A 143 -5.04 5.01 3.93
CA GLU A 143 -6.20 5.83 4.29
C GLU A 143 -7.44 4.96 4.55
N SER A 144 -7.66 3.96 3.70
CA SER A 144 -8.74 2.98 3.83
C SER A 144 -8.67 2.16 5.11
N GLU A 145 -7.48 1.77 5.59
CA GLU A 145 -7.34 1.05 6.87
C GLU A 145 -7.66 1.97 8.05
N ALA A 146 -7.17 3.21 8.03
CA ALA A 146 -7.47 4.20 9.07
C ALA A 146 -8.97 4.54 9.11
N LEU A 147 -9.61 4.72 7.95
CA LEU A 147 -11.05 4.96 7.85
C LEU A 147 -11.85 3.73 8.27
N ASN A 148 -11.43 2.51 7.89
CA ASN A 148 -12.08 1.27 8.30
C ASN A 148 -12.03 1.10 9.82
N ALA A 149 -10.90 1.40 10.47
CA ALA A 149 -10.81 1.37 11.92
C ALA A 149 -11.79 2.36 12.58
N ARG A 150 -11.94 3.59 12.06
CA ARG A 150 -12.97 4.54 12.53
C ARG A 150 -14.39 4.01 12.39
N LEU A 151 -14.71 3.40 11.25
CA LEU A 151 -16.03 2.79 11.02
C LEU A 151 -16.34 1.67 12.02
N ASN A 152 -15.31 1.03 12.57
CA ASN A 152 -15.42 0.01 13.62
C ASN A 152 -15.23 0.57 15.04
N GLY A 153 -15.50 1.87 15.23
CA GLY A 153 -15.52 2.51 16.55
C GLY A 153 -14.15 2.82 17.15
N GLN A 154 -13.06 2.70 16.38
CA GLN A 154 -11.71 3.03 16.87
C GLN A 154 -11.45 4.54 16.76
N ASP A 155 -10.93 5.15 17.83
CA ASP A 155 -10.50 6.55 17.85
C ASP A 155 -9.09 6.70 17.24
N ILE A 156 -9.03 6.60 15.91
CA ILE A 156 -7.78 6.74 15.15
C ILE A 156 -7.78 8.07 14.39
N GLN A 157 -6.76 8.90 14.62
CA GLN A 157 -6.53 10.09 13.80
C GLN A 157 -5.54 9.76 12.69
N TYR A 158 -5.62 10.46 11.55
CA TYR A 158 -4.61 10.29 10.52
C TYR A 158 -4.27 11.61 9.82
N VAL A 159 -3.03 11.67 9.36
CA VAL A 159 -2.47 12.76 8.57
C VAL A 159 -2.10 12.23 7.21
N ILE A 160 -2.57 12.87 6.15
CA ILE A 160 -2.06 12.60 4.81
C ILE A 160 -0.86 13.53 4.59
N PRO A 161 0.37 13.02 4.40
CA PRO A 161 1.52 13.88 4.15
C PRO A 161 1.38 14.64 2.82
N ARG A 162 2.09 15.77 2.69
CA ARG A 162 2.05 16.60 1.46
C ARG A 162 2.49 15.80 0.23
N GLN A 163 3.61 15.10 0.33
CA GLN A 163 4.04 14.11 -0.65
C GLN A 163 3.54 12.74 -0.16
N SER A 164 2.60 12.14 -0.88
CA SER A 164 2.12 10.79 -0.59
C SER A 164 2.05 9.98 -1.88
N MET A 165 1.75 8.70 -1.77
CA MET A 165 1.65 7.80 -2.90
C MET A 165 0.21 7.30 -3.07
N LEU A 166 -0.28 7.30 -4.31
CA LEU A 166 -1.50 6.63 -4.70
C LEU A 166 -1.25 5.12 -4.63
N ILE A 167 -2.13 4.43 -3.91
CA ILE A 167 -2.14 2.98 -3.81
C ILE A 167 -3.26 2.50 -4.71
N GLU A 168 -2.90 1.77 -5.76
CA GLU A 168 -3.83 1.16 -6.70
C GLU A 168 -3.97 -0.33 -6.37
N LEU A 169 -5.19 -0.80 -6.07
CA LEU A 169 -5.43 -2.18 -5.65
C LEU A 169 -5.95 -3.03 -6.83
N PRO A 170 -5.09 -3.87 -7.47
CA PRO A 170 -5.46 -4.60 -8.67
C PRO A 170 -6.37 -5.82 -8.38
N ILE A 171 -7.26 -6.12 -9.33
CA ILE A 171 -8.15 -7.28 -9.31
C ILE A 171 -8.09 -8.05 -10.64
N ALA A 172 -8.06 -9.38 -10.59
CA ALA A 172 -8.06 -10.23 -11.79
C ALA A 172 -8.75 -11.58 -11.57
N VAL A 173 -9.31 -12.15 -12.65
CA VAL A 173 -9.80 -13.53 -12.69
C VAL A 173 -8.62 -14.46 -12.97
N LEU A 174 -8.55 -15.59 -12.28
CA LEU A 174 -7.54 -16.62 -12.55
C LEU A 174 -7.91 -17.46 -13.78
N LYS A 175 -6.92 -17.77 -14.62
CA LYS A 175 -7.10 -18.57 -15.84
C LYS A 175 -7.56 -20.00 -15.57
N ASN A 176 -7.25 -20.55 -14.41
CA ASN A 176 -7.65 -21.88 -13.96
C ASN A 176 -8.94 -21.89 -13.12
N SER A 177 -9.65 -20.76 -13.01
CA SER A 177 -10.97 -20.71 -12.37
C SER A 177 -11.93 -21.69 -13.05
N SER A 178 -12.63 -22.50 -12.24
CA SER A 178 -13.75 -23.34 -12.70
C SER A 178 -15.04 -22.54 -12.92
N ASN A 179 -15.08 -21.28 -12.45
CA ASN A 179 -16.26 -20.42 -12.40
C ASN A 179 -16.06 -19.13 -13.23
N LYS A 180 -15.36 -19.20 -14.38
CA LYS A 180 -14.92 -18.01 -15.14
C LYS A 180 -16.03 -17.02 -15.43
N ASP A 181 -17.22 -17.47 -15.81
CA ASP A 181 -18.34 -16.57 -16.14
C ASP A 181 -18.83 -15.80 -14.92
N VAL A 182 -18.94 -16.46 -13.78
CA VAL A 182 -19.32 -15.84 -12.50
C VAL A 182 -18.22 -14.88 -12.05
N ALA A 183 -16.96 -15.30 -12.11
CA ALA A 183 -15.81 -14.47 -11.74
C ALA A 183 -15.70 -13.20 -12.60
N ASN A 184 -15.92 -13.33 -13.92
CA ASN A 184 -15.94 -12.19 -14.83
C ASN A 184 -17.14 -11.25 -14.57
N ARG A 185 -18.32 -11.79 -14.26
CA ARG A 185 -19.47 -10.97 -13.80
C ARG A 185 -19.15 -10.22 -12.52
N PHE A 186 -18.49 -10.88 -11.56
CA PHE A 186 -18.09 -10.27 -10.30
C PHE A 186 -17.12 -9.10 -10.50
N ILE A 187 -16.05 -9.26 -11.29
CA ILE A 187 -15.13 -8.13 -11.56
C ILE A 187 -15.82 -6.97 -12.30
N ARG A 188 -16.77 -7.26 -13.20
CA ARG A 188 -17.59 -6.20 -13.81
C ARG A 188 -18.44 -5.47 -12.77
N PHE A 189 -19.04 -6.20 -11.83
CA PHE A 189 -19.80 -5.58 -10.73
C PHE A 189 -18.91 -4.72 -9.82
N VAL A 190 -17.71 -5.20 -9.45
CA VAL A 190 -16.72 -4.44 -8.65
C VAL A 190 -16.43 -3.06 -9.25
N LYS A 191 -16.48 -2.93 -10.58
CA LYS A 191 -16.24 -1.69 -11.32
C LYS A 191 -17.50 -0.86 -11.58
N ALA A 192 -18.68 -1.39 -11.30
CA ALA A 192 -19.95 -0.70 -11.49
C ALA A 192 -20.15 0.39 -10.42
N PRO A 193 -20.93 1.46 -10.71
CA PRO A 193 -21.17 2.54 -9.76
C PRO A 193 -21.65 2.08 -8.37
N ALA A 194 -22.51 1.06 -8.31
CA ALA A 194 -23.02 0.51 -7.05
C ALA A 194 -21.91 -0.06 -6.16
N ALA A 195 -20.97 -0.84 -6.71
CA ALA A 195 -19.85 -1.37 -5.94
C ALA A 195 -18.85 -0.27 -5.57
N GLN A 196 -18.64 0.71 -6.47
CA GLN A 196 -17.77 1.85 -6.21
C GLN A 196 -18.33 2.76 -5.10
N ASP A 197 -19.65 2.87 -4.98
CA ASP A 197 -20.31 3.50 -3.83
C ASP A 197 -20.01 2.75 -2.52
N LEU A 198 -20.02 1.41 -2.54
CA LEU A 198 -19.62 0.60 -1.38
C LEU A 198 -18.15 0.81 -1.01
N PHE A 199 -17.24 0.80 -1.99
CA PHE A 199 -15.82 1.10 -1.75
C PHE A 199 -15.64 2.44 -1.02
N ALA A 200 -16.34 3.49 -1.47
CA ALA A 200 -16.31 4.80 -0.82
C ALA A 200 -16.82 4.75 0.62
N GLN A 201 -17.92 4.04 0.89
CA GLN A 201 -18.46 3.87 2.24
C GLN A 201 -17.43 3.21 3.16
N PHE A 202 -16.76 2.17 2.69
CA PHE A 202 -15.71 1.44 3.43
C PHE A 202 -14.32 2.09 3.41
N GLY A 203 -14.20 3.33 2.93
CA GLY A 203 -12.98 4.15 3.06
C GLY A 203 -11.99 4.04 1.92
N PHE A 204 -12.33 3.35 0.83
CA PHE A 204 -11.52 3.32 -0.39
C PHE A 204 -11.92 4.45 -1.35
N ARG A 205 -10.95 5.00 -2.07
CA ARG A 205 -11.16 5.99 -3.12
C ARG A 205 -11.72 5.30 -4.37
N PRO A 206 -12.89 5.69 -4.87
CA PRO A 206 -13.46 5.06 -6.07
C PRO A 206 -12.66 5.37 -7.33
N VAL A 207 -12.44 4.36 -8.18
CA VAL A 207 -11.84 4.53 -9.52
C VAL A 207 -12.85 5.06 -10.53
N ASN A 208 -14.15 4.91 -10.26
CA ASN A 208 -15.20 5.49 -11.09
C ASN A 208 -15.32 7.00 -10.85
N ALA A 209 -15.00 7.81 -11.88
CA ALA A 209 -14.96 9.27 -11.76
C ALA A 209 -16.26 9.93 -11.27
N LYS A 210 -17.44 9.39 -11.64
CA LYS A 210 -18.73 9.94 -11.18
C LYS A 210 -18.91 9.70 -9.69
N VAL A 211 -18.56 8.51 -9.22
CA VAL A 211 -18.61 8.16 -7.79
C VAL A 211 -17.53 8.91 -7.03
N ALA A 212 -16.30 9.00 -7.55
CA ALA A 212 -15.21 9.76 -6.94
C ALA A 212 -15.61 11.22 -6.68
N LYS A 213 -16.29 11.88 -7.65
CA LYS A 213 -16.80 13.24 -7.49
C LYS A 213 -17.83 13.36 -6.36
N LYS A 214 -18.69 12.36 -6.17
CA LYS A 214 -19.68 12.30 -5.07
C LYS A 214 -19.02 12.26 -3.68
N TYR A 215 -17.83 11.68 -3.55
CA TYR A 215 -17.10 11.56 -2.28
C TYR A 215 -15.86 12.46 -2.18
N ALA A 216 -15.79 13.55 -2.97
CA ALA A 216 -14.63 14.43 -2.99
C ALA A 216 -14.30 15.04 -1.61
N ASP A 217 -15.32 15.33 -0.80
CA ASP A 217 -15.14 15.87 0.56
C ASP A 217 -14.54 14.83 1.52
N LYS A 218 -14.86 13.55 1.32
CA LYS A 218 -14.29 12.45 2.11
C LYS A 218 -12.84 12.14 1.69
N PHE A 219 -12.54 12.29 0.40
CA PHE A 219 -11.25 11.96 -0.20
C PHE A 219 -10.65 13.18 -0.90
N PRO A 220 -10.12 14.16 -0.15
CA PRO A 220 -9.61 15.38 -0.75
C PRO A 220 -8.47 15.07 -1.72
N ALA A 221 -8.52 15.72 -2.88
CA ALA A 221 -7.43 15.70 -3.85
C ALA A 221 -6.19 16.36 -3.23
N ARG A 222 -5.01 15.79 -3.48
CA ARG A 222 -3.73 16.36 -3.02
C ARG A 222 -2.71 16.41 -4.15
N PRO A 223 -2.26 17.60 -4.57
CA PRO A 223 -1.33 17.76 -5.70
C PRO A 223 0.01 17.03 -5.53
N GLY A 224 0.42 16.70 -4.30
CA GLY A 224 1.66 15.98 -4.04
C GLY A 224 1.54 14.45 -4.06
N ILE A 225 0.37 13.90 -4.43
CA ILE A 225 0.20 12.45 -4.62
C ILE A 225 0.88 12.02 -5.92
N PHE A 226 1.81 11.06 -5.83
CA PHE A 226 2.47 10.44 -6.98
C PHE A 226 2.12 8.95 -7.08
N THR A 227 2.43 8.32 -8.21
CA THR A 227 2.05 6.92 -8.49
C THR A 227 3.27 6.00 -8.61
N ILE A 228 3.02 4.70 -8.67
CA ILE A 228 4.06 3.68 -8.92
C ILE A 228 4.75 3.88 -10.27
N ASP A 229 4.02 4.40 -11.26
CA ASP A 229 4.52 4.66 -12.62
C ASP A 229 5.32 5.97 -12.74
N ASP A 230 5.41 6.77 -11.66
CA ASP A 230 6.24 7.97 -11.69
C ASP A 230 7.70 7.59 -12.01
N LYS A 231 8.39 8.40 -12.83
CA LYS A 231 9.77 8.14 -13.28
C LYS A 231 10.77 7.99 -12.12
N ILE A 232 10.45 8.54 -10.94
CA ILE A 232 11.25 8.37 -9.73
C ILE A 232 11.25 6.91 -9.24
N ILE A 233 10.17 6.17 -9.51
CA ILE A 233 9.92 4.79 -9.05
C ILE A 233 10.00 3.78 -10.19
N GLY A 234 9.47 4.09 -11.38
CA GLY A 234 9.67 3.27 -12.58
C GLY A 234 8.76 2.04 -12.74
N GLY A 235 7.65 1.97 -12.02
CA GLY A 235 6.69 0.87 -12.10
C GLY A 235 7.06 -0.34 -11.23
N TRP A 236 6.13 -1.29 -11.11
CA TRP A 236 6.25 -2.40 -10.17
C TRP A 236 7.43 -3.34 -10.41
N ARG A 237 7.74 -3.71 -11.67
CA ARG A 237 8.88 -4.61 -11.94
C ARG A 237 10.21 -3.98 -11.56
N HIS A 238 10.39 -2.69 -11.83
CA HIS A 238 11.60 -1.98 -11.42
C HIS A 238 11.66 -1.81 -9.90
N ALA A 239 10.54 -1.44 -9.27
CA ALA A 239 10.46 -1.28 -7.84
C ALA A 239 10.78 -2.59 -7.10
N ASP A 240 10.25 -3.73 -7.55
CA ASP A 240 10.53 -5.04 -6.95
C ASP A 240 12.02 -5.41 -7.06
N ASP A 241 12.60 -5.32 -8.26
CA ASP A 241 14.03 -5.62 -8.49
C ASP A 241 14.98 -4.75 -7.64
N VAL A 242 14.69 -3.44 -7.56
CA VAL A 242 15.55 -2.48 -6.86
C VAL A 242 15.34 -2.51 -5.35
N TRP A 243 14.10 -2.64 -4.87
CA TRP A 243 13.80 -2.47 -3.44
C TRP A 243 13.55 -3.77 -2.70
N PHE A 244 12.82 -4.71 -3.31
CA PHE A 244 12.16 -5.79 -2.58
C PHE A 244 12.65 -7.20 -2.96
N ASP A 245 13.55 -7.32 -3.94
CA ASP A 245 14.25 -8.57 -4.21
C ASP A 245 14.89 -9.08 -2.90
N PRO A 246 14.58 -10.32 -2.48
CA PRO A 246 14.98 -10.84 -1.18
C PRO A 246 16.50 -11.07 -1.06
N ASN A 247 17.22 -11.11 -2.17
CA ASN A 247 18.65 -11.39 -2.20
C ASN A 247 19.50 -10.12 -2.37
N LYS A 248 19.05 -9.20 -3.23
CA LYS A 248 19.83 -8.00 -3.62
C LYS A 248 19.13 -6.66 -3.41
N GLY A 249 17.83 -6.65 -3.13
CA GLY A 249 17.04 -5.42 -3.00
C GLY A 249 17.53 -4.49 -1.88
N ARG A 250 17.26 -3.19 -2.00
CA ARG A 250 17.65 -2.19 -0.99
C ARG A 250 17.12 -2.53 0.39
N MET A 251 15.90 -3.07 0.51
CA MET A 251 15.31 -3.38 1.81
C MET A 251 16.05 -4.51 2.54
N VAL A 252 16.52 -5.56 1.86
CA VAL A 252 17.29 -6.60 2.57
C VAL A 252 18.60 -6.04 3.12
N GLN A 253 19.22 -5.08 2.43
CA GLN A 253 20.43 -4.41 2.91
C GLN A 253 20.14 -3.46 4.08
N ILE A 254 19.06 -2.66 3.98
CA ILE A 254 18.61 -1.75 5.03
C ILE A 254 18.28 -2.53 6.30
N GLU A 255 17.49 -3.61 6.19
CA GLU A 255 17.09 -4.43 7.33
C GLU A 255 18.28 -5.09 8.02
N ARG A 256 19.25 -5.62 7.25
CA ARG A 256 20.52 -6.12 7.82
C ARG A 256 21.26 -5.02 8.58
N ALA A 257 21.30 -3.80 8.05
CA ALA A 257 22.01 -2.69 8.67
C ALA A 257 21.34 -2.18 9.95
N VAL A 258 20.01 -2.31 10.08
CA VAL A 258 19.26 -1.89 11.28
C VAL A 258 18.91 -3.04 12.23
N GLY A 259 19.30 -4.27 11.89
CA GLY A 259 18.99 -5.47 12.69
C GLY A 259 17.54 -5.95 12.60
N GLY A 260 16.85 -5.64 11.51
CA GLY A 260 15.46 -6.05 11.28
C GLY A 260 15.31 -7.34 10.44
N PRO A 261 14.06 -7.74 10.13
CA PRO A 261 13.77 -8.97 9.41
C PRO A 261 14.29 -8.93 7.97
N THR A 262 14.83 -10.05 7.48
CA THR A 262 15.28 -10.19 6.07
C THR A 262 14.44 -11.18 5.28
N SER A 263 13.36 -11.66 5.89
CA SER A 263 12.37 -12.57 5.32
C SER A 263 10.98 -12.26 5.87
N GLY A 264 9.96 -12.79 5.18
CA GLY A 264 8.54 -12.53 5.44
C GLY A 264 7.82 -13.70 6.08
#